data_AF-A0A7V5WL19-F1
#
_entry.id   AF-A0A7V5WL19-F1
#
_cell.length_a   1.000
_cell.length_b   1.000
_cell.length_c   1.000
_cell.angle_alpha   90.00
_cell.angle_beta   90.00
_cell.angle_gamma   90.00
#
_symmetry.space_group_name_H-M   'P 1'
#
loop_
_entity.id
_entity.type
_entity.pdbx_description
1 polymer ?
#
loop_
_entity_poly.entity_id
_entity_poly.type
_entity_poly.pdbx_seq_one_letter_code
_entity_poly.pdbx_strand_id
1 'polypeptide(L)'
;MVSEYSPSGPLFPACRRIIRPEAWDALLHTLAEDSVPEEALPNLIAGRLAEDDLPPFVADLAAVEARLHQCAGLREELPEPGDAIIVNPTLSLLRVGWRNLPKIIERKEPAAPEPGEDFILIWQRPADRRLQVRSAASEDLLALKLVLENLDKREIARLESTTLARLDRAVTAAVQRGILLAPPSAIRRDPSLFAPEVDIPEKYLSAQVFTLQWHITQACDLRCKHCYDRSDRSPLSLEDAVAALDQLYDFCQARHVYGQVSFSGGNPLLHPHFFEIYRAAADRGFMTAILGNPTTPEILSRIIAIQKPEFFQVSLEGLREHNDHIRGAGFFDRVLRFLDDLRAADIYSMVMLTLTRGNLDQVLPLAEQLRDKVDLFTFNRLSMVGEGAQLLTPGREEYEAFLHAYLDAKPRNPCMGLKDSLINIIRSRSNEELFGGCAGMGCGAAFNFVALLPDGQVHACRKFPSLIGNIHDRGLADIYDSPEAARYRLGPDSCRGCRIRHVCGGCLAVIDSAGLDWTQDRDPCCFIDVGAED
;
A
#
# COMPACT_ATOMS: atom_id res chain seq x y z
N MET A 1 5.23 3.94 28.37
CA MET A 1 5.29 2.47 28.60
C MET A 1 4.51 2.19 29.87
N VAL A 2 3.47 1.38 29.78
CA VAL A 2 2.55 1.04 30.89
C VAL A 2 3.02 -0.25 31.60
N SER A 3 4.34 -0.48 31.65
CA SER A 3 4.95 -1.77 32.00
C SER A 3 4.77 -2.17 33.47
N GLU A 4 4.35 -1.23 34.33
CA GLU A 4 4.03 -1.50 35.73
C GLU A 4 2.67 -2.20 35.92
N TYR A 5 1.82 -2.20 34.90
CA TYR A 5 0.53 -2.87 34.92
C TYR A 5 0.69 -4.26 34.31
N SER A 6 0.67 -5.28 35.17
CA SER A 6 0.75 -6.68 34.78
C SER A 6 -0.20 -7.51 35.66
N PRO A 7 -0.53 -8.76 35.27
CA PRO A 7 -1.40 -9.62 36.07
C PRO A 7 -0.90 -9.87 37.50
N SER A 8 0.41 -9.77 37.73
CA SER A 8 1.06 -9.94 39.04
C SER A 8 1.65 -8.63 39.57
N GLY A 9 1.34 -7.50 38.93
CA GLY A 9 1.81 -6.18 39.29
C GLY A 9 0.96 -5.53 40.39
N PRO A 10 1.42 -4.40 40.96
CA PRO A 10 0.64 -3.66 41.95
C PRO A 10 -0.65 -3.11 41.33
N LEU A 11 -1.75 -3.16 42.09
CA LEU A 11 -2.99 -2.47 41.76
C LEU A 11 -2.85 -0.97 42.05
N PHE A 12 -3.34 -0.15 41.12
CA PHE A 12 -3.42 1.33 41.21
C PHE A 12 -2.09 2.07 41.48
N PRO A 13 -0.97 1.76 40.80
CA PRO A 13 0.32 2.40 41.05
C PRO A 13 0.32 3.93 40.87
N ALA A 14 -0.48 4.48 39.94
CA ALA A 14 -0.57 5.92 39.74
C ALA A 14 -1.35 6.60 40.87
N CYS A 15 -2.49 6.04 41.30
CA CYS A 15 -3.23 6.54 42.46
C CYS A 15 -2.38 6.49 43.74
N ARG A 16 -1.67 5.38 44.00
CA ARG A 16 -0.75 5.23 45.14
C ARG A 16 0.33 6.29 45.18
N ARG A 17 0.86 6.69 44.02
CA ARG A 17 1.88 7.75 43.92
C ARG A 17 1.31 9.13 44.22
N ILE A 18 0.06 9.40 43.84
CA ILE A 18 -0.58 10.72 44.02
C ILE A 18 -1.06 10.92 45.45
N ILE A 19 -1.69 9.89 46.04
CA ILE A 19 -2.31 9.96 47.38
C ILE A 19 -1.35 9.56 48.51
N ARG A 20 -0.18 9.01 48.15
CA ARG A 20 0.78 8.29 49.01
C ARG A 20 0.30 6.86 49.35
N PRO A 21 1.20 5.86 49.36
CA PRO A 21 0.82 4.46 49.54
C PRO A 21 0.03 4.18 50.83
N GLU A 22 0.41 4.79 51.94
CA GLU A 22 -0.18 4.53 53.25
C GLU A 22 -1.64 4.99 53.34
N ALA A 23 -1.94 6.16 52.75
CA ALA A 23 -3.31 6.69 52.69
C ALA A 23 -4.18 5.90 51.71
N TRP A 24 -3.59 5.44 50.59
CA TRP A 24 -4.28 4.55 49.65
C TRP A 24 -4.59 3.17 50.25
N ASP A 25 -3.65 2.59 50.99
CA ASP A 25 -3.86 1.30 51.66
C ASP A 25 -4.89 1.40 52.79
N ALA A 26 -4.92 2.51 53.52
CA ALA A 26 -5.97 2.78 54.51
C ALA A 26 -7.36 2.87 53.84
N LEU A 27 -7.47 3.61 52.74
CA LEU A 27 -8.69 3.70 51.93
C LEU A 27 -9.16 2.33 51.45
N LEU A 28 -8.25 1.52 50.89
CA LEU A 28 -8.58 0.16 50.45
C LEU A 28 -8.96 -0.75 51.61
N HIS A 29 -8.32 -0.64 52.78
CA HIS A 29 -8.69 -1.43 53.96
C HIS A 29 -10.11 -1.10 54.44
N THR A 30 -10.48 0.19 54.45
CA THR A 30 -11.85 0.61 54.78
C THR A 30 -12.87 0.07 53.79
N LEU A 31 -12.50 -0.05 52.50
CA LEU A 31 -13.37 -0.59 51.45
C LEU A 31 -13.37 -2.13 51.40
N ALA A 32 -12.31 -2.80 51.87
CA ALA A 32 -12.15 -4.25 51.81
C ALA A 32 -12.90 -5.01 52.91
N GLU A 33 -13.26 -4.37 54.03
CA GLU A 33 -14.14 -4.95 55.06
C GLU A 33 -15.49 -5.42 54.45
N ASP A 34 -15.90 -4.87 53.32
CA ASP A 34 -17.15 -5.16 52.62
C ASP A 34 -17.05 -6.25 51.52
N SER A 35 -15.91 -6.94 51.36
CA SER A 35 -15.72 -7.99 50.32
C SER A 35 -16.04 -7.52 48.89
N VAL A 36 -15.63 -6.29 48.57
CA VAL A 36 -16.00 -5.63 47.32
C VAL A 36 -15.16 -6.14 46.14
N PRO A 37 -15.78 -6.49 44.99
CA PRO A 37 -15.06 -6.76 43.75
C PRO A 37 -14.19 -5.57 43.32
N GLU A 38 -12.99 -5.82 42.80
CA GLU A 38 -12.06 -4.77 42.34
C GLU A 38 -12.68 -3.79 41.33
N GLU A 39 -13.65 -4.28 40.56
CA GLU A 39 -14.42 -3.53 39.56
C GLU A 39 -15.33 -2.45 40.16
N ALA A 40 -15.72 -2.59 41.43
CA ALA A 40 -16.56 -1.64 42.14
C ALA A 40 -15.76 -0.60 42.95
N LEU A 41 -14.45 -0.80 43.11
CA LEU A 41 -13.57 0.13 43.83
C LEU A 41 -13.63 1.58 43.29
N PRO A 42 -13.61 1.86 41.96
CA PRO A 42 -13.66 3.23 41.46
C PRO A 42 -14.92 4.00 41.89
N ASN A 43 -16.08 3.33 41.90
CA ASN A 43 -17.35 3.94 42.32
C ASN A 43 -17.38 4.22 43.83
N LEU A 44 -16.78 3.35 44.63
CA LEU A 44 -16.67 3.56 46.07
C LEU A 44 -15.70 4.70 46.41
N ILE A 45 -14.58 4.78 45.70
CA ILE A 45 -13.63 5.90 45.82
C ILE A 45 -14.34 7.22 45.48
N ALA A 46 -15.16 7.25 44.42
CA ALA A 46 -15.95 8.43 44.05
C ALA A 46 -16.86 8.93 45.19
N GLY A 47 -17.47 8.01 45.95
CA GLY A 47 -18.33 8.34 47.09
C GLY A 47 -17.59 8.90 48.31
N ARG A 48 -16.29 8.63 48.43
CA ARG A 48 -15.45 9.03 49.57
C ARG A 48 -14.51 10.21 49.29
N LEU A 49 -14.49 10.73 48.06
CA LEU A 49 -13.57 11.80 47.64
C LEU A 49 -13.55 13.00 48.60
N ALA A 50 -14.73 13.42 49.07
CA ALA A 50 -14.88 14.56 49.98
C ALA A 50 -14.58 14.22 51.45
N GLU A 51 -14.85 13.00 51.89
CA GLU A 51 -14.63 12.56 53.27
C GLU A 51 -13.13 12.38 53.57
N ASP A 52 -12.38 11.90 52.58
CA ASP A 52 -10.97 11.54 52.72
C ASP A 52 -10.00 12.59 52.11
N ASP A 53 -10.49 13.80 51.77
CA ASP A 53 -9.73 14.94 51.18
C ASP A 53 -8.88 14.53 49.96
N LEU A 54 -9.43 13.68 49.09
CA LEU A 54 -8.73 13.14 47.92
C LEU A 54 -8.87 14.07 46.70
N PRO A 55 -7.86 14.14 45.82
CA PRO A 55 -7.98 14.88 44.57
C PRO A 55 -9.17 14.36 43.73
N PRO A 56 -10.00 15.27 43.18
CA PRO A 56 -11.28 14.90 42.57
C PRO A 56 -11.16 14.05 41.28
N PHE A 57 -9.98 13.98 40.68
CA PHE A 57 -9.70 13.14 39.50
C PHE A 57 -9.30 11.70 39.83
N VAL A 58 -9.09 11.39 41.11
CA VAL A 58 -8.58 10.07 41.54
C VAL A 58 -9.58 8.96 41.22
N ALA A 59 -10.88 9.20 41.35
CA ALA A 59 -11.88 8.19 41.02
C ALA A 59 -11.79 7.77 39.54
N ASP A 60 -11.66 8.73 38.63
CA ASP A 60 -11.47 8.46 37.21
C ASP A 60 -10.11 7.81 36.92
N LEU A 61 -9.05 8.24 37.60
CA LEU A 61 -7.73 7.61 37.46
C LEU A 61 -7.78 6.15 37.92
N ALA A 62 -8.43 5.85 39.05
CA ALA A 62 -8.63 4.51 39.56
C ALA A 62 -9.45 3.65 38.57
N ALA A 63 -10.49 4.21 37.94
CA ALA A 63 -11.26 3.52 36.91
C ALA A 63 -10.39 3.13 35.70
N VAL A 64 -9.51 4.02 35.24
CA VAL A 64 -8.57 3.76 34.15
C VAL A 64 -7.56 2.67 34.56
N GLU A 65 -7.00 2.75 35.76
CA GLU A 65 -6.02 1.77 36.26
C GLU A 65 -6.62 0.38 36.48
N ALA A 66 -7.85 0.29 37.01
CA ALA A 66 -8.57 -0.98 37.15
C ALA A 66 -8.75 -1.66 35.79
N ARG A 67 -9.17 -0.88 34.78
CA ARG A 67 -9.37 -1.42 33.44
C ARG A 67 -8.07 -1.81 32.75
N LEU A 68 -6.98 -1.09 33.02
CA LEU A 68 -5.63 -1.47 32.59
C LEU A 68 -5.21 -2.80 33.19
N HIS A 69 -5.43 -3.02 34.48
CA HIS A 69 -5.12 -4.28 35.14
C HIS A 69 -5.95 -5.45 34.57
N GLN A 70 -7.25 -5.24 34.37
CA GLN A 70 -8.12 -6.23 33.74
C GLN A 70 -7.66 -6.57 32.32
N CYS A 71 -7.34 -5.56 31.52
CA CYS A 71 -6.81 -5.73 30.16
C CYS A 71 -5.46 -6.47 30.19
N ALA A 72 -4.60 -6.22 31.17
CA ALA A 72 -3.34 -6.96 31.36
C ALA A 72 -3.57 -8.45 31.61
N GLY A 73 -4.64 -8.78 32.34
CA GLY A 73 -5.05 -10.15 32.70
C GLY A 73 -5.61 -10.98 31.56
N LEU A 74 -5.97 -10.38 30.41
CA LEU A 74 -6.50 -11.10 29.25
C LEU A 74 -5.39 -11.96 28.61
N ARG A 75 -5.54 -13.29 28.73
CA ARG A 75 -4.59 -14.30 28.24
C ARG A 75 -5.00 -14.98 26.95
N GLU A 76 -6.27 -14.88 26.56
CA GLU A 76 -6.77 -15.50 25.33
C GLU A 76 -6.06 -14.89 24.11
N GLU A 77 -5.76 -15.75 23.14
CA GLU A 77 -5.23 -15.31 21.84
C GLU A 77 -6.22 -14.35 21.20
N LEU A 78 -5.70 -13.30 20.55
CA LEU A 78 -6.58 -12.45 19.76
C LEU A 78 -7.13 -13.29 18.62
N PRO A 79 -8.44 -13.23 18.37
CA PRO A 79 -9.00 -13.89 17.21
C PRO A 79 -8.36 -13.32 15.96
N GLU A 80 -8.04 -14.19 15.01
CA GLU A 80 -7.83 -13.75 13.65
C GLU A 80 -9.19 -13.27 13.11
N PRO A 81 -9.31 -11.99 12.70
CA PRO A 81 -10.53 -11.52 12.08
C PRO A 81 -10.80 -12.37 10.83
N GLY A 82 -12.02 -12.94 10.73
CA GLY A 82 -12.47 -13.73 9.58
C GLY A 82 -12.63 -12.84 8.33
N ASP A 83 -13.85 -12.68 7.83
CA ASP A 83 -14.09 -11.88 6.61
C ASP A 83 -14.45 -10.40 6.89
N ALA A 84 -14.38 -9.96 8.14
CA ALA A 84 -14.79 -8.62 8.55
C ALA A 84 -13.84 -7.97 9.55
N ILE A 85 -13.76 -6.65 9.50
CA ILE A 85 -13.07 -5.85 10.51
C ILE A 85 -13.86 -5.94 11.81
N ILE A 86 -13.18 -6.26 12.90
CA ILE A 86 -13.79 -6.34 14.24
C ILE A 86 -13.11 -5.37 15.19
N VAL A 87 -13.81 -5.02 16.27
CA VAL A 87 -13.20 -4.32 17.40
C VAL A 87 -12.23 -5.27 18.09
N ASN A 88 -11.04 -4.78 18.45
CA ASN A 88 -10.10 -5.58 19.23
C ASN A 88 -10.79 -6.05 20.52
N PRO A 89 -10.91 -7.37 20.79
CA PRO A 89 -11.63 -7.88 21.95
C PRO A 89 -11.08 -7.43 23.30
N THR A 90 -9.82 -6.97 23.33
CA THR A 90 -9.19 -6.43 24.54
C THR A 90 -9.46 -4.94 24.75
N LEU A 91 -10.10 -4.28 23.78
CA LEU A 91 -10.40 -2.85 23.82
C LEU A 91 -11.47 -2.54 24.87
N SER A 92 -11.19 -1.52 25.66
CA SER A 92 -12.13 -0.88 26.57
C SER A 92 -12.20 0.61 26.29
N LEU A 93 -13.40 1.17 26.34
CA LEU A 93 -13.69 2.59 26.20
C LEU A 93 -14.31 3.08 27.51
N LEU A 94 -13.64 4.03 28.18
CA LEU A 94 -14.10 4.62 29.43
C LEU A 94 -14.42 6.10 29.24
N ARG A 95 -15.60 6.53 29.66
CA ARG A 95 -15.94 7.96 29.78
C ARG A 95 -15.49 8.44 31.15
N VAL A 96 -14.73 9.54 31.19
CA VAL A 96 -14.20 10.15 32.41
C VAL A 96 -14.51 11.65 32.40
N GLY A 97 -14.58 12.26 33.58
CA GLY A 97 -14.78 13.69 33.79
C GLY A 97 -13.49 14.52 33.81
N TRP A 98 -12.33 13.87 33.65
CA TRP A 98 -11.02 14.51 33.68
C TRP A 98 -10.16 14.14 32.46
N ARG A 99 -9.50 15.15 31.89
CA ARG A 99 -8.57 15.01 30.76
C ARG A 99 -7.15 14.75 31.24
N ASN A 100 -6.29 14.33 30.31
CA ASN A 100 -4.86 14.08 30.51
C ASN A 100 -4.51 12.90 31.45
N LEU A 101 -5.48 12.09 31.91
CA LEU A 101 -5.23 10.95 32.79
C LEU A 101 -4.20 9.93 32.23
N PRO A 102 -4.21 9.58 30.92
CA PRO A 102 -3.19 8.69 30.36
C PRO A 102 -1.75 9.21 30.53
N LYS A 103 -1.54 10.53 30.51
CA LYS A 103 -0.21 11.12 30.69
C LYS A 103 0.34 10.88 32.09
N ILE A 104 -0.53 10.85 33.11
CA ILE A 104 -0.15 10.51 34.49
C ILE A 104 0.34 9.07 34.57
N ILE A 105 -0.42 8.14 33.97
CA ILE A 105 -0.10 6.71 33.91
C ILE A 105 1.22 6.49 33.17
N GLU A 106 1.41 7.16 32.03
CA GLU A 106 2.64 7.07 31.24
C GLU A 106 3.84 7.81 31.83
N ARG A 107 3.64 8.53 32.95
CA ARG A 107 4.65 9.36 33.63
C ARG A 107 5.26 10.43 32.73
N LYS A 108 4.46 11.04 31.85
CA LYS A 108 4.87 12.15 30.98
C LYS A 108 4.65 13.48 31.70
N GLU A 109 5.73 14.17 32.06
CA GLU A 109 5.66 15.54 32.63
C GLU A 109 5.50 16.63 31.54
N PRO A 110 4.80 17.74 31.82
CA PRO A 110 3.76 17.97 32.81
C PRO A 110 2.41 18.19 32.10
N ALA A 111 1.40 17.40 32.43
CA ALA A 111 0.01 17.81 32.19
C ALA A 111 -0.78 17.46 33.43
N ALA A 112 -1.10 18.48 34.22
CA ALA A 112 -2.05 18.31 35.31
C ALA A 112 -3.39 17.80 34.75
N PRO A 113 -4.13 16.96 35.48
CA PRO A 113 -5.50 16.64 35.14
C PRO A 113 -6.32 17.92 35.01
N GLU A 114 -7.11 18.01 33.95
CA GLU A 114 -7.98 19.15 33.70
C GLU A 114 -9.44 18.69 33.78
N PRO A 115 -10.33 19.43 34.48
CA PRO A 115 -11.76 19.13 34.44
C PRO A 115 -12.28 19.19 33.02
N GLY A 116 -13.02 18.16 32.60
CA GLY A 116 -13.61 18.09 31.28
C GLY A 116 -13.80 16.66 30.83
N GLU A 117 -14.87 16.42 30.10
CA GLU A 117 -15.16 15.09 29.54
C GLU A 117 -14.03 14.63 28.61
N ASP A 118 -13.66 13.36 28.77
CA ASP A 118 -12.73 12.63 27.91
C ASP A 118 -13.19 11.16 27.75
N PHE A 119 -12.71 10.52 26.68
CA PHE A 119 -12.91 9.11 26.40
C PHE A 119 -11.55 8.42 26.37
N ILE A 120 -11.31 7.47 27.26
CA ILE A 120 -10.03 6.76 27.36
C ILE A 120 -10.16 5.38 26.71
N LEU A 121 -9.24 5.08 25.78
CA LEU A 121 -9.09 3.77 25.13
C LEU A 121 -7.98 2.99 25.83
N ILE A 122 -8.25 1.72 26.15
CA ILE A 122 -7.30 0.77 26.74
C ILE A 122 -7.37 -0.54 25.96
N TRP A 123 -6.25 -1.08 25.48
CA TRP A 123 -6.23 -2.36 24.76
C TRP A 123 -4.84 -2.99 24.78
N GLN A 124 -4.75 -4.27 24.41
CA GLN A 124 -3.49 -4.94 24.09
C GLN A 124 -3.20 -4.81 22.60
N ARG A 125 -2.02 -4.28 22.25
CA ARG A 125 -1.59 -4.17 20.86
C ARG A 125 -1.43 -5.57 20.24
N PRO A 126 -1.97 -5.84 19.04
CA PRO A 126 -1.93 -7.18 18.45
C PRO A 126 -0.53 -7.73 18.22
N ALA A 127 0.40 -6.88 17.76
CA ALA A 127 1.74 -7.31 17.36
C ALA A 127 2.62 -7.86 18.51
N ASP A 128 2.47 -7.34 19.73
CA ASP A 128 3.38 -7.65 20.85
C ASP A 128 2.70 -7.69 22.22
N ARG A 129 1.37 -7.65 22.25
CA ARG A 129 0.53 -7.71 23.46
C ARG A 129 0.78 -6.61 24.47
N ARG A 130 1.53 -5.56 24.09
CA ARG A 130 1.78 -4.42 24.99
C ARG A 130 0.51 -3.63 25.22
N LEU A 131 0.22 -3.36 26.50
CA LEU A 131 -0.87 -2.49 26.92
C LEU A 131 -0.70 -1.07 26.37
N GLN A 132 -1.79 -0.55 25.83
CA GLN A 132 -1.94 0.81 25.35
C GLN A 132 -2.99 1.51 26.21
N VAL A 133 -2.77 2.80 26.49
CA VAL A 133 -3.74 3.69 27.12
C VAL A 133 -3.61 5.07 26.49
N ARG A 134 -4.73 5.67 26.07
CA ARG A 134 -4.74 7.03 25.52
C ARG A 134 -6.12 7.65 25.54
N SER A 135 -6.18 8.97 25.44
CA SER A 135 -7.41 9.68 25.09
C SER A 135 -7.76 9.36 23.63
N ALA A 136 -9.04 9.11 23.38
CA ALA A 136 -9.60 8.81 22.09
C ALA A 136 -9.60 10.08 21.22
N ALA A 137 -9.06 9.99 20.01
CA ALA A 137 -9.29 11.03 19.02
C ALA A 137 -10.69 10.88 18.42
N SER A 138 -11.23 11.94 17.84
CA SER A 138 -12.52 11.89 17.12
C SER A 138 -12.50 10.84 16.00
N GLU A 139 -11.35 10.61 15.35
CA GLU A 139 -11.18 9.56 14.34
C GLU A 139 -11.28 8.14 14.93
N ASP A 140 -10.75 7.92 16.14
CA ASP A 140 -10.83 6.61 16.80
C ASP A 140 -12.31 6.29 17.14
N LEU A 141 -13.05 7.28 17.65
CA LEU A 141 -14.48 7.15 17.96
C LEU A 141 -15.33 6.97 16.70
N LEU A 142 -15.01 7.69 15.62
CA LEU A 142 -15.67 7.51 14.32
C LEU A 142 -15.45 6.09 13.79
N ALA A 143 -14.22 5.59 13.81
CA ALA A 143 -13.90 4.25 13.35
C ALA A 143 -14.65 3.17 14.15
N LEU A 144 -14.69 3.32 15.49
CA LEU A 144 -15.45 2.43 16.36
C LEU A 144 -16.93 2.47 16.05
N LYS A 145 -17.51 3.66 15.87
CA LYS A 145 -18.93 3.81 15.52
C LYS A 145 -19.27 3.16 14.18
N LEU A 146 -18.45 3.39 13.15
CA LEU A 146 -18.63 2.80 11.82
C LEU A 146 -18.66 1.26 11.89
N VAL A 147 -17.73 0.65 12.64
CA VAL A 147 -17.64 -0.82 12.74
C VAL A 147 -18.70 -1.40 13.67
N LEU A 148 -18.92 -0.83 14.85
CA LEU A 148 -19.87 -1.36 15.85
C LEU A 148 -21.32 -1.30 15.38
N GLU A 149 -21.69 -0.24 14.66
CA GLU A 149 -23.05 -0.05 14.15
C GLU A 149 -23.22 -0.55 12.71
N ASN A 150 -22.16 -1.13 12.11
CA ASN A 150 -22.13 -1.59 10.72
C ASN A 150 -22.66 -0.55 9.73
N LEU A 151 -22.18 0.69 9.85
CA LEU A 151 -22.67 1.82 9.07
C LEU A 151 -22.16 1.76 7.62
N ASP A 152 -23.05 2.03 6.66
CA ASP A 152 -22.67 2.16 5.26
C ASP A 152 -21.89 3.46 5.03
N LYS A 153 -20.59 3.32 4.75
CA LYS A 153 -19.69 4.45 4.47
C LYS A 153 -20.15 5.30 3.28
N ARG A 154 -20.76 4.73 2.24
CA ARG A 154 -21.28 5.48 1.07
C ARG A 154 -22.46 6.34 1.49
N GLU A 155 -23.35 5.79 2.31
CA GLU A 155 -24.48 6.54 2.84
C GLU A 155 -24.02 7.69 3.74
N ILE A 156 -23.11 7.43 4.68
CA ILE A 156 -22.53 8.45 5.56
C ILE A 156 -21.80 9.54 4.77
N ALA A 157 -20.99 9.15 3.78
CA ALA A 157 -20.29 10.10 2.91
C ALA A 157 -21.27 11.08 2.25
N ARG A 158 -22.39 10.56 1.74
CA ARG A 158 -23.44 11.36 1.11
C ARG A 158 -24.17 12.26 2.10
N LEU A 159 -24.63 11.73 3.24
CA LEU A 159 -25.44 12.47 4.22
C LEU A 159 -24.64 13.59 4.91
N GLU A 160 -23.39 13.30 5.28
CA GLU A 160 -22.53 14.22 6.04
C GLU A 160 -21.63 15.08 5.14
N SER A 161 -21.84 15.03 3.82
CA SER A 161 -21.04 15.76 2.82
C SER A 161 -19.52 15.56 3.01
N THR A 162 -19.12 14.31 3.22
CA THR A 162 -17.72 13.88 3.41
C THR A 162 -17.31 12.87 2.34
N THR A 163 -16.05 12.47 2.30
CA THR A 163 -15.50 11.50 1.35
C THR A 163 -15.33 10.12 1.97
N LEU A 164 -15.40 9.06 1.16
CA LEU A 164 -15.05 7.70 1.58
C LEU A 164 -13.62 7.64 2.10
N ALA A 165 -12.70 8.37 1.45
CA ALA A 165 -11.31 8.50 1.87
C ALA A 165 -11.17 8.93 3.35
N ARG A 166 -12.01 9.86 3.83
CA ARG A 166 -11.95 10.29 5.24
C ARG A 166 -12.43 9.20 6.18
N LEU A 167 -13.51 8.49 5.82
CA LEU A 167 -14.06 7.40 6.64
C LEU A 167 -13.09 6.22 6.69
N ASP A 168 -12.52 5.84 5.55
CA ASP A 168 -11.54 4.75 5.45
C ASP A 168 -10.26 5.07 6.19
N ARG A 169 -9.74 6.30 6.10
CA ARG A 169 -8.56 6.70 6.88
C ARG A 169 -8.78 6.54 8.38
N ALA A 170 -9.98 6.85 8.89
CA ALA A 170 -10.28 6.63 10.30
C ALA A 170 -10.21 5.14 10.66
N VAL A 171 -10.84 4.28 9.85
CA VAL A 171 -10.82 2.82 10.05
C VAL A 171 -9.39 2.26 9.94
N THR A 172 -8.66 2.59 8.87
CA THR A 172 -7.27 2.18 8.66
C THR A 172 -6.36 2.63 9.80
N ALA A 173 -6.49 3.87 10.27
CA ALA A 173 -5.68 4.36 11.37
C ALA A 173 -5.97 3.62 12.68
N ALA A 174 -7.24 3.26 12.94
CA ALA A 174 -7.62 2.46 14.08
C ALA A 174 -7.09 1.01 13.98
N VAL A 175 -7.08 0.41 12.78
CA VAL A 175 -6.43 -0.90 12.51
C VAL A 175 -4.93 -0.83 12.77
N GLN A 176 -4.23 0.18 12.24
CA GLN A 176 -2.79 0.37 12.46
C GLN A 176 -2.41 0.54 13.94
N ARG A 177 -3.30 1.16 14.73
CA ARG A 177 -3.15 1.30 16.20
C ARG A 177 -3.51 0.02 16.95
N GLY A 178 -4.14 -0.94 16.29
CA GLY A 178 -4.66 -2.17 16.91
C GLY A 178 -5.93 -1.96 17.73
N ILE A 179 -6.65 -0.86 17.52
CA ILE A 179 -7.98 -0.60 18.12
C ILE A 179 -9.02 -1.49 17.41
N LEU A 180 -8.86 -1.62 16.09
CA LEU A 180 -9.61 -2.56 15.25
C LEU A 180 -8.66 -3.66 14.76
N LEU A 181 -9.20 -4.83 14.45
CA LEU A 181 -8.49 -5.94 13.80
C LEU A 181 -9.08 -6.12 12.40
N ALA A 182 -8.24 -6.15 11.37
CA ALA A 182 -8.66 -6.32 9.99
C ALA A 182 -8.24 -7.70 9.46
N PRO A 183 -9.08 -8.35 8.61
CA PRO A 183 -8.70 -9.57 7.92
C PRO A 183 -7.39 -9.44 7.15
N PRO A 184 -6.61 -10.52 6.99
CA PRO A 184 -5.52 -10.52 6.05
C PRO A 184 -6.04 -10.31 4.62
N SER A 185 -5.16 -9.83 3.73
CA SER A 185 -5.50 -9.70 2.32
C SER A 185 -5.93 -11.04 1.72
N ALA A 186 -7.05 -11.01 1.00
CA ALA A 186 -7.56 -12.14 0.23
C ALA A 186 -6.85 -12.29 -1.13
N ILE A 187 -5.99 -11.34 -1.52
CA ILE A 187 -5.16 -11.46 -2.72
C ILE A 187 -3.89 -12.24 -2.36
N ARG A 188 -3.99 -13.56 -2.51
CA ARG A 188 -2.93 -14.50 -2.14
C ARG A 188 -2.60 -15.46 -3.28
N ARG A 189 -1.34 -15.86 -3.33
CA ARG A 189 -0.87 -16.97 -4.18
C ARG A 189 -1.04 -18.28 -3.45
N ASP A 190 -1.44 -19.30 -4.19
CA ASP A 190 -1.44 -20.67 -3.71
C ASP A 190 0.02 -21.15 -3.56
N PRO A 191 0.47 -21.52 -2.34
CA PRO A 191 1.82 -22.02 -2.12
C PRO A 191 2.19 -23.25 -2.95
N SER A 192 1.20 -24.06 -3.37
CA SER A 192 1.41 -25.23 -4.21
C SER A 192 1.91 -24.90 -5.63
N LEU A 193 1.88 -23.62 -6.03
CA LEU A 193 2.43 -23.14 -7.30
C LEU A 193 3.96 -23.07 -7.33
N PHE A 194 4.61 -23.31 -6.20
CA PHE A 194 6.05 -23.15 -6.03
C PHE A 194 6.72 -24.47 -5.62
N ALA A 195 8.05 -24.50 -5.73
CA ALA A 195 8.85 -25.65 -5.31
C ALA A 195 8.66 -25.91 -3.80
N PRO A 196 8.25 -27.13 -3.38
CA PRO A 196 7.98 -27.47 -1.97
C PRO A 196 9.16 -27.25 -1.02
N GLU A 197 10.37 -27.23 -1.55
CA GLU A 197 11.64 -27.15 -0.82
C GLU A 197 12.05 -25.71 -0.50
N VAL A 198 11.31 -24.73 -1.05
CA VAL A 198 11.58 -23.30 -0.87
C VAL A 198 10.62 -22.72 0.14
N ASP A 199 11.16 -22.23 1.26
CA ASP A 199 10.39 -21.41 2.19
C ASP A 199 10.14 -20.02 1.57
N ILE A 200 8.88 -19.64 1.43
CA ILE A 200 8.48 -18.42 0.73
C ILE A 200 8.06 -17.38 1.75
N PRO A 201 8.76 -16.23 1.82
CA PRO A 201 8.36 -15.14 2.68
C PRO A 201 6.91 -14.71 2.41
N GLU A 202 6.13 -14.50 3.47
CA GLU A 202 4.71 -14.07 3.42
C GLU A 202 4.51 -12.83 2.54
N LYS A 203 5.49 -11.91 2.53
CA LYS A 203 5.52 -10.70 1.69
C LYS A 203 5.44 -10.96 0.18
N TYR A 204 5.72 -12.20 -0.27
CA TYR A 204 5.65 -12.62 -1.67
C TYR A 204 4.45 -13.55 -1.98
N LEU A 205 3.71 -13.95 -0.94
CA LEU A 205 2.48 -14.74 -1.08
C LEU A 205 1.24 -13.85 -1.06
N SER A 206 1.22 -12.78 -0.27
CA SER A 206 0.06 -11.89 -0.10
C SER A 206 0.33 -10.46 -0.57
N ALA A 207 -0.57 -9.93 -1.40
CA ALA A 207 -0.50 -8.54 -1.86
C ALA A 207 -1.41 -7.64 -1.00
N GLN A 208 -0.85 -6.56 -0.44
CA GLN A 208 -1.61 -5.60 0.38
C GLN A 208 -2.23 -4.47 -0.46
N VAL A 209 -1.79 -4.31 -1.70
CA VAL A 209 -2.24 -3.26 -2.62
C VAL A 209 -2.66 -3.91 -3.93
N PHE A 210 -3.80 -3.50 -4.45
CA PHE A 210 -4.22 -3.81 -5.81
C PHE A 210 -4.17 -2.56 -6.68
N THR A 211 -3.47 -2.64 -7.80
CA THR A 211 -3.30 -1.50 -8.72
C THR A 211 -4.20 -1.63 -9.95
N LEU A 212 -5.03 -0.62 -10.18
CA LEU A 212 -5.65 -0.40 -11.48
C LEU A 212 -4.73 0.49 -12.32
N GLN A 213 -4.03 -0.09 -13.29
CA GLN A 213 -3.27 0.69 -14.26
C GLN A 213 -4.23 1.14 -15.35
N TRP A 214 -4.71 2.38 -15.24
CA TRP A 214 -5.83 2.84 -16.05
C TRP A 214 -5.35 3.70 -17.21
N HIS A 215 -5.49 3.16 -18.41
CA HIS A 215 -5.42 3.95 -19.64
C HIS A 215 -6.75 4.66 -19.81
N ILE A 216 -6.82 5.92 -19.38
CA ILE A 216 -8.05 6.70 -19.46
C ILE A 216 -8.29 7.29 -20.86
N THR A 217 -7.26 7.32 -21.70
CA THR A 217 -7.32 7.89 -23.06
C THR A 217 -6.24 7.32 -23.97
N GLN A 218 -6.48 7.33 -25.28
CA GLN A 218 -5.44 7.14 -26.32
C GLN A 218 -4.84 8.47 -26.81
N ALA A 219 -5.39 9.62 -26.40
CA ALA A 219 -4.84 10.91 -26.79
C ALA A 219 -3.41 11.07 -26.24
N CYS A 220 -2.47 11.45 -27.11
CA CYS A 220 -1.08 11.68 -26.73
C CYS A 220 -0.50 12.85 -27.54
N ASP A 221 0.30 13.68 -26.89
CA ASP A 221 1.03 14.80 -27.49
C ASP A 221 2.34 14.37 -28.16
N LEU A 222 2.65 13.07 -28.14
CA LEU A 222 3.86 12.50 -28.75
C LEU A 222 3.52 11.34 -29.71
N ARG A 223 4.48 11.02 -30.57
CA ARG A 223 4.44 9.84 -31.44
C ARG A 223 5.70 9.00 -31.24
N CYS A 224 5.89 8.47 -30.03
CA CYS A 224 7.07 7.69 -29.66
C CYS A 224 7.25 6.40 -30.48
N LYS A 225 8.47 6.12 -30.94
CA LYS A 225 8.77 4.94 -31.79
C LYS A 225 8.66 3.58 -31.10
N HIS A 226 8.63 3.55 -29.77
CA HIS A 226 8.47 2.32 -28.97
C HIS A 226 7.04 2.07 -28.51
N CYS A 227 6.10 2.93 -28.91
CA CYS A 227 4.74 2.95 -28.38
C CYS A 227 4.03 1.63 -28.70
N TYR A 228 3.60 0.90 -27.67
CA TYR A 228 2.98 -0.43 -27.81
C TYR A 228 1.50 -0.34 -28.19
N ASP A 229 0.84 0.80 -27.97
CA ASP A 229 -0.59 0.96 -28.27
C ASP A 229 -0.90 2.36 -28.79
N ARG A 230 -1.42 2.42 -30.02
CA ARG A 230 -2.00 3.60 -30.67
C ARG A 230 -3.35 3.27 -31.32
N SER A 231 -3.97 2.19 -30.87
CA SER A 231 -5.28 1.80 -31.38
C SER A 231 -6.28 2.92 -31.11
N ASP A 232 -7.21 3.14 -32.05
CA ASP A 232 -8.28 4.10 -31.85
C ASP A 232 -9.31 3.51 -30.89
N ARG A 233 -9.48 4.14 -29.73
CA ARG A 233 -10.40 3.71 -28.67
C ARG A 233 -11.09 4.92 -28.09
N SER A 234 -12.42 4.85 -28.06
CA SER A 234 -13.24 5.83 -27.37
C SER A 234 -13.02 5.72 -25.86
N PRO A 235 -12.73 6.82 -25.16
CA PRO A 235 -12.67 6.81 -23.71
C PRO A 235 -14.07 6.60 -23.11
N LEU A 236 -14.10 5.98 -21.92
CA LEU A 236 -15.30 5.87 -21.09
C LEU A 236 -15.94 7.23 -20.90
N SER A 237 -17.27 7.25 -20.81
CA SER A 237 -17.98 8.43 -20.33
C SER A 237 -17.54 8.75 -18.89
N LEU A 238 -17.72 9.99 -18.44
CA LEU A 238 -17.41 10.34 -17.05
C LEU A 238 -18.21 9.47 -16.06
N GLU A 239 -19.46 9.16 -16.38
CA GLU A 239 -20.31 8.28 -15.57
C GLU A 239 -19.73 6.85 -15.48
N ASP A 240 -19.37 6.26 -16.62
CA ASP A 240 -18.76 4.92 -16.66
C ASP A 240 -17.39 4.88 -15.97
N ALA A 241 -16.61 5.95 -16.09
CA ALA A 241 -15.33 6.09 -15.40
C ALA A 241 -15.52 6.13 -13.87
N VAL A 242 -16.52 6.86 -13.38
CA VAL A 242 -16.87 6.87 -11.94
C VAL A 242 -17.36 5.49 -11.49
N ALA A 243 -18.18 4.82 -12.31
CA ALA A 243 -18.65 3.46 -12.03
C ALA A 243 -17.49 2.45 -11.98
N ALA A 244 -16.48 2.57 -12.85
CA ALA A 244 -15.28 1.73 -12.81
C ALA A 244 -14.50 1.89 -11.50
N LEU A 245 -14.42 3.12 -10.98
CA LEU A 245 -13.80 3.40 -9.69
C LEU A 245 -14.62 2.84 -8.52
N ASP A 246 -15.95 2.82 -8.64
CA ASP A 246 -16.82 2.15 -7.66
C ASP A 246 -16.59 0.64 -7.64
N GLN A 247 -16.50 0.00 -8.80
CA GLN A 247 -16.17 -1.42 -8.90
C GLN A 247 -14.79 -1.74 -8.30
N LEU A 248 -13.78 -0.88 -8.54
CA LEU A 248 -12.46 -1.03 -7.92
C LEU A 248 -12.54 -0.90 -6.39
N TYR A 249 -13.34 0.05 -5.89
CA TYR A 249 -13.48 0.27 -4.46
C TYR A 249 -14.10 -0.96 -3.79
N ASP A 250 -15.21 -1.45 -4.34
CA ASP A 250 -15.90 -2.63 -3.82
C ASP A 250 -15.00 -3.88 -3.89
N PHE A 251 -14.24 -4.03 -4.99
CA PHE A 251 -13.22 -5.07 -5.10
C PHE A 251 -12.17 -4.99 -3.98
N CYS A 252 -11.60 -3.82 -3.74
CA CYS A 252 -10.58 -3.63 -2.70
C CYS A 252 -11.12 -3.92 -1.29
N GLN A 253 -12.35 -3.48 -0.98
CA GLN A 253 -13.00 -3.78 0.30
C GLN A 253 -13.22 -5.28 0.48
N ALA A 254 -13.76 -5.95 -0.55
CA ALA A 254 -14.03 -7.39 -0.53
C ALA A 254 -12.74 -8.24 -0.47
N ARG A 255 -11.60 -7.71 -0.91
CA ARG A 255 -10.31 -8.40 -0.86
C ARG A 255 -9.40 -7.97 0.29
N HIS A 256 -9.86 -7.04 1.13
CA HIS A 256 -9.10 -6.51 2.26
C HIS A 256 -7.73 -5.95 1.85
N VAL A 257 -7.70 -5.18 0.76
CA VAL A 257 -6.50 -4.53 0.22
C VAL A 257 -6.71 -3.04 0.02
N TYR A 258 -5.62 -2.30 -0.02
CA TYR A 258 -5.64 -0.91 -0.47
C TYR A 258 -5.73 -0.85 -2.00
N GLY A 259 -6.40 0.17 -2.53
CA GLY A 259 -6.47 0.43 -3.96
C GLY A 259 -5.49 1.50 -4.40
N GLN A 260 -4.84 1.29 -5.54
CA GLN A 260 -4.05 2.28 -6.25
C GLN A 260 -4.59 2.48 -7.67
N VAL A 261 -4.67 3.72 -8.13
CA VAL A 261 -4.97 4.06 -9.52
C VAL A 261 -3.75 4.73 -10.15
N SER A 262 -3.14 4.03 -11.10
CA SER A 262 -2.03 4.54 -11.91
C SER A 262 -2.56 5.05 -13.24
N PHE A 263 -2.82 6.36 -13.34
CA PHE A 263 -3.32 7.01 -14.53
C PHE A 263 -2.26 7.01 -15.64
N SER A 264 -2.63 6.48 -16.80
CA SER A 264 -1.76 6.22 -17.94
C SER A 264 -2.60 6.28 -19.25
N GLY A 265 -2.09 5.70 -20.33
CA GLY A 265 -2.74 5.64 -21.65
C GLY A 265 -1.78 6.17 -22.70
N GLY A 266 -2.28 7.09 -23.54
CA GLY A 266 -1.43 8.04 -24.23
C GLY A 266 -0.77 8.98 -23.22
N ASN A 267 -1.32 10.19 -23.08
CA ASN A 267 -0.99 11.09 -21.99
C ASN A 267 -2.28 11.36 -21.18
N PRO A 268 -2.40 10.86 -19.94
CA PRO A 268 -3.65 10.94 -19.17
C PRO A 268 -4.13 12.39 -18.97
N LEU A 269 -3.20 13.35 -18.92
CA LEU A 269 -3.52 14.77 -18.72
C LEU A 269 -4.27 15.41 -19.91
N LEU A 270 -4.35 14.73 -21.05
CA LEU A 270 -5.11 15.17 -22.22
C LEU A 270 -6.57 14.71 -22.19
N HIS A 271 -6.97 13.86 -21.24
CA HIS A 271 -8.36 13.47 -21.10
C HIS A 271 -9.21 14.67 -20.65
N PRO A 272 -10.35 14.98 -21.31
CA PRO A 272 -11.13 16.19 -21.04
C PRO A 272 -11.66 16.26 -19.60
N HIS A 273 -11.92 15.10 -18.97
CA HIS A 273 -12.39 14.98 -17.58
C HIS A 273 -11.31 14.44 -16.62
N PHE A 274 -10.02 14.62 -16.93
CA PHE A 274 -8.94 14.09 -16.10
C PHE A 274 -9.08 14.48 -14.62
N PHE A 275 -9.36 15.76 -14.32
CA PHE A 275 -9.43 16.25 -12.94
C PHE A 275 -10.64 15.70 -12.18
N GLU A 276 -11.77 15.51 -12.86
CA GLU A 276 -12.98 14.91 -12.29
C GLU A 276 -12.75 13.44 -11.94
N ILE A 277 -12.12 12.68 -12.84
CA ILE A 277 -11.79 11.26 -12.61
C ILE A 277 -10.72 11.13 -11.51
N TYR A 278 -9.69 11.98 -11.54
CA TYR A 278 -8.64 12.01 -10.51
C TYR A 278 -9.21 12.30 -9.12
N ARG A 279 -10.13 13.28 -9.02
CA ARG A 279 -10.86 13.58 -7.78
C ARG A 279 -11.75 12.44 -7.34
N ALA A 280 -12.49 11.83 -8.27
CA ALA A 280 -13.33 10.67 -7.97
C ALA A 280 -12.51 9.49 -7.40
N ALA A 281 -11.27 9.29 -7.87
CA ALA A 281 -10.37 8.29 -7.33
C ALA A 281 -9.86 8.67 -5.92
N ALA A 282 -9.43 9.92 -5.74
CA ALA A 282 -8.95 10.44 -4.45
C ALA A 282 -10.04 10.40 -3.37
N ASP A 283 -11.28 10.77 -3.71
CA ASP A 283 -12.43 10.78 -2.78
C ASP A 283 -12.83 9.37 -2.33
N ARG A 284 -12.46 8.32 -3.10
CA ARG A 284 -12.59 6.90 -2.74
C ARG A 284 -11.41 6.37 -1.91
N GLY A 285 -10.43 7.21 -1.60
CA GLY A 285 -9.29 6.85 -0.76
C GLY A 285 -8.19 6.11 -1.51
N PHE A 286 -8.24 6.07 -2.85
CA PHE A 286 -7.17 5.44 -3.61
C PHE A 286 -5.88 6.24 -3.53
N MET A 287 -4.76 5.51 -3.46
CA MET A 287 -3.46 6.06 -3.80
C MET A 287 -3.46 6.38 -5.30
N THR A 288 -3.01 7.57 -5.68
CA THR A 288 -2.99 7.98 -7.09
C THR A 288 -1.58 8.13 -7.59
N ALA A 289 -1.32 7.68 -8.81
CA ALA A 289 -0.04 7.85 -9.49
C ALA A 289 -0.28 8.26 -10.94
N ILE A 290 0.69 8.98 -11.52
CA ILE A 290 0.57 9.47 -12.90
C ILE A 290 1.76 8.96 -13.71
N LEU A 291 1.47 8.32 -14.84
CA LEU A 291 2.42 7.89 -15.85
C LEU A 291 2.14 8.74 -17.09
N GLY A 292 2.93 9.78 -17.31
CA GLY A 292 2.62 10.79 -18.32
C GLY A 292 3.83 11.54 -18.85
N ASN A 293 3.55 12.60 -19.61
CA ASN A 293 4.56 13.52 -20.14
C ASN A 293 4.68 14.77 -19.24
N PRO A 294 5.79 15.54 -19.35
CA PRO A 294 5.95 16.82 -18.67
C PRO A 294 4.74 17.75 -18.85
N THR A 295 4.32 18.37 -17.75
CA THR A 295 3.19 19.30 -17.70
C THR A 295 3.60 20.64 -17.07
N THR A 296 2.69 21.60 -17.03
CA THR A 296 2.98 22.92 -16.46
C THR A 296 2.81 22.94 -14.93
N PRO A 297 3.46 23.89 -14.22
CA PRO A 297 3.27 24.09 -12.79
C PRO A 297 1.81 24.35 -12.39
N GLU A 298 1.00 24.96 -13.25
CA GLU A 298 -0.43 25.20 -12.98
C GLU A 298 -1.22 23.88 -12.95
N ILE A 299 -0.95 22.98 -13.90
CA ILE A 299 -1.58 21.65 -13.91
C ILE A 299 -1.13 20.85 -12.69
N LEU A 300 0.16 20.90 -12.35
CA LEU A 300 0.70 20.21 -11.18
C LEU A 300 0.07 20.71 -9.88
N SER A 301 -0.09 22.03 -9.73
CA SER A 301 -0.76 22.65 -8.58
C SER A 301 -2.21 22.21 -8.46
N ARG A 302 -2.92 22.08 -9.59
CA ARG A 302 -4.31 21.62 -9.63
C ARG A 302 -4.45 20.14 -9.27
N ILE A 303 -3.47 19.30 -9.63
CA ILE A 303 -3.39 17.90 -9.18
C ILE A 303 -3.21 17.86 -7.66
N ILE A 304 -2.19 18.54 -7.13
CA ILE A 304 -1.86 18.56 -5.69
C ILE A 304 -3.04 19.06 -4.85
N ALA A 305 -3.77 20.07 -5.34
CA ALA A 305 -4.94 20.61 -4.67
C ALA A 305 -6.09 19.60 -4.52
N ILE A 306 -6.12 18.54 -5.34
CA ILE A 306 -7.02 17.40 -5.18
C ILE A 306 -6.39 16.39 -4.23
N GLN A 307 -5.22 15.88 -4.62
CA GLN A 307 -4.42 14.92 -3.87
C GLN A 307 -3.01 14.97 -4.46
N LYS A 308 -1.98 14.98 -3.60
CA LYS A 308 -0.61 14.79 -4.07
C LYS A 308 -0.45 13.33 -4.53
N PRO A 309 0.00 13.06 -5.76
CA PRO A 309 0.20 11.69 -6.21
C PRO A 309 1.34 11.03 -5.45
N GLU A 310 1.25 9.72 -5.23
CA GLU A 310 2.32 8.90 -4.66
C GLU A 310 3.59 9.01 -5.48
N PHE A 311 3.46 9.06 -6.81
CA PHE A 311 4.56 9.36 -7.72
C PHE A 311 4.07 9.90 -9.07
N PHE A 312 4.97 10.62 -9.74
CA PHE A 312 4.84 10.97 -11.15
C PHE A 312 5.98 10.33 -11.94
N GLN A 313 5.64 9.43 -12.85
CA GLN A 313 6.58 8.77 -13.72
C GLN A 313 6.62 9.42 -15.11
N VAL A 314 7.80 9.82 -15.53
CA VAL A 314 8.13 10.28 -16.88
C VAL A 314 9.11 9.31 -17.55
N SER A 315 9.33 9.48 -18.85
CA SER A 315 10.18 8.58 -19.63
C SER A 315 11.34 9.31 -20.29
N LEU A 316 12.52 8.69 -20.21
CA LEU A 316 13.73 9.02 -20.96
C LEU A 316 14.27 7.74 -21.59
N GLU A 317 14.52 7.74 -22.89
CA GLU A 317 14.87 6.52 -23.63
C GLU A 317 16.38 6.33 -23.86
N GLY A 318 17.20 7.02 -23.08
CA GLY A 318 18.66 7.04 -23.23
C GLY A 318 19.19 8.45 -23.06
N LEU A 319 20.38 8.71 -23.59
CA LEU A 319 20.94 10.04 -23.69
C LEU A 319 20.13 10.89 -24.69
N ARG A 320 20.34 12.20 -24.62
CA ARG A 320 19.63 13.24 -25.38
C ARG A 320 19.30 12.87 -26.82
N GLU A 321 20.29 12.49 -27.62
CA GLU A 321 20.10 12.18 -29.04
C GLU A 321 19.18 10.98 -29.25
N HIS A 322 19.40 9.88 -28.53
CA HIS A 322 18.55 8.69 -28.62
C HIS A 322 17.14 8.98 -28.12
N ASN A 323 17.01 9.67 -26.98
CA ASN A 323 15.72 10.06 -26.45
C ASN A 323 14.91 10.88 -27.47
N ASP A 324 15.52 11.90 -28.06
CA ASP A 324 14.86 12.79 -28.99
C ASP A 324 14.56 12.11 -30.34
N HIS A 325 15.37 11.12 -30.75
CA HIS A 325 15.07 10.25 -31.88
C HIS A 325 13.81 9.40 -31.64
N ILE A 326 13.60 8.92 -30.42
CA ILE A 326 12.46 8.08 -30.06
C ILE A 326 11.21 8.91 -29.76
N ARG A 327 11.33 10.00 -28.98
CA ARG A 327 10.21 10.76 -28.40
C ARG A 327 9.94 12.10 -29.06
N GLY A 328 10.88 12.62 -29.86
CA GLY A 328 10.79 13.92 -30.53
C GLY A 328 11.82 14.94 -30.04
N ALA A 329 12.22 15.85 -30.93
CA ALA A 329 13.27 16.84 -30.67
C ALA A 329 12.98 17.73 -29.44
N GLY A 330 13.98 17.91 -28.58
CA GLY A 330 13.92 18.75 -27.38
C GLY A 330 13.16 18.13 -26.21
N PHE A 331 12.68 16.88 -26.33
CA PHE A 331 11.90 16.24 -25.27
C PHE A 331 12.78 15.89 -24.06
N PHE A 332 14.05 15.55 -24.27
CA PHE A 332 14.99 15.27 -23.18
C PHE A 332 15.08 16.43 -22.19
N ASP A 333 15.28 17.66 -22.68
CA ASP A 333 15.36 18.84 -21.80
C ASP A 333 14.03 19.19 -21.15
N ARG A 334 12.91 18.94 -21.83
CA ARG A 334 11.58 19.13 -21.23
C ARG A 334 11.41 18.24 -20.01
N VAL A 335 11.86 16.98 -20.08
CA VAL A 335 11.81 16.06 -18.95
C VAL A 335 12.74 16.52 -17.83
N LEU A 336 13.98 16.90 -18.13
CA LEU A 336 14.91 17.35 -17.08
C LEU A 336 14.39 18.57 -16.32
N ARG A 337 13.81 19.56 -17.00
CA ARG A 337 13.17 20.71 -16.34
C ARG A 337 11.98 20.29 -15.49
N PHE A 338 11.17 19.36 -15.98
CA PHE A 338 10.00 18.91 -15.24
C PHE A 338 10.37 18.08 -14.00
N LEU A 339 11.51 17.37 -14.00
CA LEU A 339 12.03 16.75 -12.78
C LEU A 339 12.36 17.80 -11.70
N ASP A 340 12.85 18.98 -12.11
CA ASP A 340 13.05 20.10 -11.17
C ASP A 340 11.71 20.61 -10.61
N ASP A 341 10.66 20.70 -11.45
CA ASP A 341 9.31 21.08 -11.02
C ASP A 341 8.71 20.06 -10.02
N LEU A 342 8.85 18.75 -10.29
CA LEU A 342 8.38 17.68 -9.40
C LEU A 342 9.08 17.74 -8.05
N ARG A 343 10.41 17.93 -8.05
CA ARG A 343 11.20 18.11 -6.83
C ARG A 343 10.78 19.34 -6.04
N ALA A 344 10.53 20.47 -6.71
CA ALA A 344 10.06 21.70 -6.06
C ALA A 344 8.66 21.52 -5.43
N ALA A 345 7.83 20.65 -6.01
CA ALA A 345 6.52 20.28 -5.48
C ALA A 345 6.56 19.10 -4.48
N ASP A 346 7.75 18.62 -4.12
CA ASP A 346 7.95 17.46 -3.23
C ASP A 346 7.30 16.15 -3.76
N ILE A 347 7.03 16.04 -5.06
CA ILE A 347 6.43 14.83 -5.66
C ILE A 347 7.52 13.82 -5.99
N TYR A 348 7.33 12.57 -5.53
CA TYR A 348 8.25 11.48 -5.84
C TYR A 348 8.33 11.25 -7.35
N SER A 349 9.50 11.50 -7.90
CA SER A 349 9.77 11.50 -9.33
C SER A 349 10.33 10.13 -9.75
N MET A 350 9.75 9.57 -10.81
CA MET A 350 10.25 8.33 -11.41
C MET A 350 10.62 8.57 -12.87
N VAL A 351 11.79 8.12 -13.28
CA VAL A 351 12.16 7.99 -14.70
C VAL A 351 12.14 6.52 -15.07
N MET A 352 11.42 6.19 -16.14
CA MET A 352 11.40 4.84 -16.67
C MET A 352 11.81 4.82 -18.15
N LEU A 353 12.85 4.04 -18.44
CA LEU A 353 13.37 3.81 -19.79
C LEU A 353 12.78 2.55 -20.41
N THR A 354 12.46 2.58 -21.71
CA THR A 354 12.14 1.38 -22.48
C THR A 354 13.42 0.82 -23.09
N LEU A 355 13.84 -0.34 -22.62
CA LEU A 355 15.13 -0.93 -22.98
C LEU A 355 15.04 -1.60 -24.35
N THR A 356 15.90 -1.16 -25.25
CA THR A 356 16.12 -1.68 -26.60
C THR A 356 17.59 -2.03 -26.77
N ARG A 357 17.95 -2.77 -27.82
CA ARG A 357 19.36 -2.98 -28.17
C ARG A 357 20.09 -1.66 -28.46
N GLY A 358 19.38 -0.64 -28.97
CA GLY A 358 19.96 0.64 -29.37
C GLY A 358 20.22 1.64 -28.25
N ASN A 359 19.80 1.34 -27.01
CA ASN A 359 20.06 2.20 -25.84
C ASN A 359 20.57 1.42 -24.61
N LEU A 360 20.92 0.14 -24.76
CA LEU A 360 21.41 -0.71 -23.67
C LEU A 360 22.65 -0.10 -22.99
N ASP A 361 23.58 0.41 -23.79
CA ASP A 361 24.81 1.08 -23.38
C ASP A 361 24.59 2.47 -22.78
N GLN A 362 23.39 3.04 -22.94
CA GLN A 362 23.05 4.38 -22.46
C GLN A 362 22.35 4.38 -21.10
N VAL A 363 21.95 3.22 -20.56
CA VAL A 363 21.27 3.13 -19.27
C VAL A 363 22.16 3.63 -18.12
N LEU A 364 23.40 3.16 -18.03
CA LEU A 364 24.30 3.55 -16.94
C LEU A 364 24.74 5.02 -17.06
N PRO A 365 25.16 5.52 -18.23
CA PRO A 365 25.42 6.96 -18.40
C PRO A 365 24.22 7.85 -18.09
N LEU A 366 23.00 7.41 -18.42
CA LEU A 366 21.79 8.14 -18.07
C LEU A 366 21.56 8.14 -16.55
N ALA A 367 21.75 7.01 -15.86
CA ALA A 367 21.66 6.93 -14.41
C ALA A 367 22.61 7.91 -13.72
N GLU A 368 23.83 8.07 -14.22
CA GLU A 368 24.81 9.03 -13.71
C GLU A 368 24.33 10.48 -13.84
N GLN A 369 23.67 10.83 -14.97
CA GLN A 369 23.10 12.17 -15.15
C GLN A 369 21.88 12.43 -14.25
N LEU A 370 21.12 11.38 -13.94
CA LEU A 370 19.89 11.46 -13.14
C LEU A 370 20.11 11.32 -11.64
N ARG A 371 21.30 10.90 -11.20
CA ARG A 371 21.62 10.52 -9.80
C ARG A 371 21.08 11.46 -8.73
N ASP A 372 21.19 12.77 -8.95
CA ASP A 372 20.80 13.82 -8.00
C ASP A 372 19.57 14.63 -8.48
N LYS A 373 18.82 14.07 -9.46
CA LYS A 373 17.70 14.74 -10.13
C LYS A 373 16.39 13.97 -10.04
N VAL A 374 16.44 12.68 -9.72
CA VAL A 374 15.26 11.81 -9.67
C VAL A 374 15.31 10.92 -8.43
N ASP A 375 14.14 10.59 -7.88
CA ASP A 375 14.05 9.68 -6.74
C ASP A 375 14.24 8.21 -7.16
N LEU A 376 13.77 7.85 -8.35
CA LEU A 376 13.88 6.49 -8.88
C LEU A 376 14.08 6.48 -10.41
N PHE A 377 15.12 5.78 -10.87
CA PHE A 377 15.36 5.44 -12.25
C PHE A 377 15.27 3.93 -12.44
N THR A 378 14.39 3.47 -13.33
CA THR A 378 14.27 2.06 -13.70
C THR A 378 14.18 1.88 -15.20
N PHE A 379 14.28 0.63 -15.66
CA PHE A 379 13.99 0.27 -17.04
C PHE A 379 12.91 -0.79 -17.11
N ASN A 380 12.20 -0.82 -18.23
CA ASN A 380 11.32 -1.91 -18.64
C ASN A 380 11.83 -2.47 -19.95
N ARG A 381 11.80 -3.79 -20.12
CA ARG A 381 12.07 -4.40 -21.42
C ARG A 381 11.02 -4.00 -22.45
N LEU A 382 11.46 -3.77 -23.69
CA LEU A 382 10.61 -3.46 -24.83
C LEU A 382 9.46 -4.47 -24.97
N SER A 383 8.29 -3.99 -25.35
CA SER A 383 7.24 -4.82 -25.93
C SER A 383 7.30 -4.67 -27.45
N MET A 384 7.38 -5.78 -28.18
CA MET A 384 7.47 -5.77 -29.65
C MET A 384 6.09 -5.82 -30.30
N VAL A 385 5.17 -4.98 -29.79
CA VAL A 385 3.84 -4.76 -30.35
C VAL A 385 3.68 -3.27 -30.70
N GLY A 386 2.67 -2.94 -31.51
CA GLY A 386 2.48 -1.57 -31.99
C GLY A 386 3.71 -1.07 -32.76
N GLU A 387 4.15 0.15 -32.47
CA GLU A 387 5.37 0.73 -33.07
C GLU A 387 6.65 0.06 -32.53
N GLY A 388 6.60 -0.45 -31.29
CA GLY A 388 7.74 -1.13 -30.65
C GLY A 388 8.22 -2.37 -31.42
N ALA A 389 7.36 -2.96 -32.26
CA ALA A 389 7.72 -4.06 -33.16
C ALA A 389 8.82 -3.71 -34.18
N GLN A 390 9.07 -2.42 -34.44
CA GLN A 390 10.12 -1.95 -35.35
C GLN A 390 11.48 -1.81 -34.65
N LEU A 391 11.55 -2.02 -33.33
CA LEU A 391 12.76 -1.90 -32.54
C LEU A 391 13.28 -3.29 -32.16
N LEU A 392 14.57 -3.35 -31.84
CA LEU A 392 15.25 -4.60 -31.50
C LEU A 392 15.47 -4.71 -29.99
N THR A 393 15.32 -5.91 -29.45
CA THR A 393 15.72 -6.27 -28.08
C THR A 393 17.18 -6.74 -28.06
N PRO A 394 17.89 -6.60 -26.92
CA PRO A 394 19.18 -7.23 -26.75
C PRO A 394 19.06 -8.77 -26.78
N GLY A 395 20.14 -9.45 -27.19
CA GLY A 395 20.26 -10.91 -27.06
C GLY A 395 20.40 -11.35 -25.59
N ARG A 396 20.30 -12.66 -25.33
CA ARG A 396 20.40 -13.21 -23.96
C ARG A 396 21.74 -12.86 -23.32
N GLU A 397 22.85 -13.09 -24.01
CA GLU A 397 24.20 -12.86 -23.49
C GLU A 397 24.47 -11.36 -23.27
N GLU A 398 24.03 -10.52 -24.21
CA GLU A 398 24.13 -9.05 -24.07
C GLU A 398 23.33 -8.55 -22.87
N TYR A 399 22.13 -9.09 -22.66
CA TYR A 399 21.27 -8.71 -21.56
C TYR A 399 21.80 -9.20 -20.20
N GLU A 400 22.32 -10.43 -20.12
CA GLU A 400 22.98 -10.95 -18.91
C GLU A 400 24.17 -10.08 -18.52
N ALA A 401 25.06 -9.77 -19.47
CA ALA A 401 26.19 -8.88 -19.23
C ALA A 401 25.74 -7.48 -18.76
N PHE A 402 24.67 -6.95 -19.34
CA PHE A 402 24.07 -5.69 -18.90
C PHE A 402 23.53 -5.76 -17.47
N LEU A 403 22.85 -6.83 -17.07
CA LEU A 403 22.34 -6.96 -15.69
C LEU A 403 23.46 -7.02 -14.65
N HIS A 404 24.57 -7.69 -14.97
CA HIS A 404 25.77 -7.66 -14.13
C HIS A 404 26.31 -6.23 -13.99
N ALA A 405 26.51 -5.52 -15.11
CA ALA A 405 26.98 -4.14 -15.08
C ALA A 405 26.00 -3.19 -14.36
N TYR A 406 24.69 -3.44 -14.46
CA TYR A 406 23.66 -2.68 -13.75
C TYR A 406 23.78 -2.83 -12.23
N LEU A 407 23.98 -4.06 -11.74
CA LEU A 407 24.19 -4.32 -10.31
C LEU A 407 25.51 -3.70 -9.81
N ASP A 408 26.59 -3.80 -10.58
CA ASP A 408 27.90 -3.19 -10.24
C ASP A 408 27.86 -1.65 -10.21
N ALA A 409 26.99 -1.04 -11.01
CA ALA A 409 26.81 0.41 -11.06
C ALA A 409 25.86 0.93 -9.97
N LYS A 410 24.92 0.09 -9.48
CA LYS A 410 23.87 0.50 -8.54
C LYS A 410 24.40 1.16 -7.24
N PRO A 411 25.46 0.68 -6.57
CA PRO A 411 25.97 1.32 -5.35
C PRO A 411 26.45 2.76 -5.58
N ARG A 412 26.93 3.08 -6.79
CA ARG A 412 27.38 4.42 -7.17
C ARG A 412 26.25 5.30 -7.67
N ASN A 413 25.08 4.74 -7.95
CA ASN A 413 23.92 5.41 -8.53
C ASN A 413 22.66 5.00 -7.74
N PRO A 414 22.46 5.55 -6.51
CA PRO A 414 21.39 5.11 -5.63
C PRO A 414 19.98 5.29 -6.21
N CYS A 415 19.79 6.22 -7.15
CA CYS A 415 18.54 6.39 -7.88
C CYS A 415 18.15 5.15 -8.71
N MET A 416 19.08 4.26 -9.07
CA MET A 416 18.77 3.05 -9.84
C MET A 416 17.95 2.07 -9.00
N GLY A 417 16.72 1.79 -9.43
CA GLY A 417 15.84 0.80 -8.82
C GLY A 417 16.08 -0.61 -9.35
N LEU A 418 15.83 -1.62 -8.54
CA LEU A 418 15.72 -3.00 -9.03
C LEU A 418 14.29 -3.25 -9.46
N LYS A 419 14.09 -3.66 -10.72
CA LYS A 419 12.76 -3.87 -11.28
C LYS A 419 12.63 -5.17 -12.07
N ASP A 420 13.53 -5.44 -13.00
CA ASP A 420 13.40 -6.64 -13.83
C ASP A 420 13.69 -7.92 -13.04
N SER A 421 12.73 -8.86 -13.03
CA SER A 421 12.82 -10.07 -12.20
C SER A 421 14.02 -10.96 -12.53
N LEU A 422 14.63 -10.85 -13.72
CA LEU A 422 15.81 -11.65 -14.08
C LEU A 422 17.07 -11.24 -13.27
N ILE A 423 17.08 -10.05 -12.67
CA ILE A 423 18.13 -9.63 -11.72
C ILE A 423 18.22 -10.60 -10.53
N ASN A 424 17.10 -11.21 -10.11
CA ASN A 424 17.10 -12.18 -9.02
C ASN A 424 17.89 -13.46 -9.34
N ILE A 425 18.18 -13.76 -10.62
CA ILE A 425 19.05 -14.89 -10.97
C ILE A 425 20.47 -14.64 -10.45
N ILE A 426 21.00 -13.43 -10.68
CA ILE A 426 22.34 -13.04 -10.21
C ILE A 426 22.37 -13.03 -8.68
N ARG A 427 21.37 -12.38 -8.04
CA ARG A 427 21.27 -12.29 -6.58
C ARG A 427 21.16 -13.67 -5.94
N SER A 428 20.39 -14.58 -6.53
CA SER A 428 20.26 -15.96 -6.03
C SER A 428 21.58 -16.73 -6.14
N ARG A 429 22.35 -16.58 -7.23
CA ARG A 429 23.68 -17.22 -7.38
C ARG A 429 24.69 -16.68 -6.37
N SER A 430 24.58 -15.40 -6.01
CA SER A 430 25.42 -14.74 -5.02
C SER A 430 24.88 -14.84 -3.58
N ASN A 431 23.80 -15.60 -3.35
CA ASN A 431 23.14 -15.74 -2.05
C ASN A 431 22.76 -14.39 -1.38
N GLU A 432 22.37 -13.41 -2.19
CA GLU A 432 21.86 -12.12 -1.73
C GLU A 432 20.34 -12.13 -1.57
N GLU A 433 19.79 -11.24 -0.73
CA GLU A 433 18.34 -11.13 -0.53
C GLU A 433 17.63 -10.83 -1.86
N LEU A 434 16.67 -11.66 -2.23
CA LEU A 434 15.86 -11.45 -3.43
C LEU A 434 14.88 -10.29 -3.23
N PHE A 435 14.63 -9.53 -4.30
CA PHE A 435 13.60 -8.47 -4.29
C PHE A 435 12.34 -8.94 -5.03
N GLY A 436 11.23 -8.24 -4.82
CA GLY A 436 9.93 -8.60 -5.37
C GLY A 436 9.78 -8.55 -6.90
N GLY A 437 10.81 -8.33 -7.72
CA GLY A 437 10.66 -8.29 -9.18
C GLY A 437 9.77 -7.15 -9.70
N CYS A 438 9.23 -7.31 -10.92
CA CYS A 438 8.62 -6.24 -11.71
C CYS A 438 7.45 -5.51 -11.02
N ALA A 439 6.58 -6.24 -10.34
CA ALA A 439 5.39 -5.71 -9.67
C ALA A 439 5.42 -5.93 -8.14
N GLY A 440 6.61 -6.13 -7.55
CA GLY A 440 6.77 -6.49 -6.13
C GLY A 440 6.45 -7.95 -5.78
N MET A 441 5.91 -8.72 -6.74
CA MET A 441 5.56 -10.14 -6.61
C MET A 441 6.03 -10.96 -7.84
N GLY A 442 7.14 -10.61 -8.48
CA GLY A 442 7.53 -11.08 -9.81
C GLY A 442 6.65 -10.47 -10.89
N CYS A 443 6.05 -11.31 -11.73
CA CYS A 443 4.96 -10.85 -12.61
C CYS A 443 3.70 -10.64 -11.77
N GLY A 444 3.08 -9.46 -11.90
CA GLY A 444 1.84 -9.11 -11.19
C GLY A 444 0.56 -9.24 -12.02
N ALA A 445 0.69 -9.71 -13.27
CA ALA A 445 -0.40 -9.69 -14.25
C ALA A 445 -1.61 -10.49 -13.74
N ALA A 446 -2.76 -9.81 -13.70
CA ALA A 446 -4.02 -10.32 -13.14
C ALA A 446 -3.94 -10.79 -11.67
N PHE A 447 -2.88 -10.47 -10.94
CA PHE A 447 -2.70 -10.86 -9.54
C PHE A 447 -2.82 -9.66 -8.59
N ASN A 448 -1.80 -8.78 -8.55
CA ASN A 448 -1.85 -7.55 -7.75
C ASN A 448 -2.09 -6.31 -8.60
N PHE A 449 -2.28 -6.47 -9.91
CA PHE A 449 -2.74 -5.40 -10.79
C PHE A 449 -3.49 -5.94 -12.02
N VAL A 450 -4.27 -5.06 -12.64
CA VAL A 450 -4.80 -5.22 -14.00
C VAL A 450 -4.68 -3.89 -14.75
N ALA A 451 -4.76 -3.95 -16.08
CA ALA A 451 -4.84 -2.76 -16.93
C ALA A 451 -6.28 -2.56 -17.41
N LEU A 452 -6.83 -1.36 -17.22
CA LEU A 452 -8.11 -0.96 -17.79
C LEU A 452 -7.86 -0.02 -18.97
N LEU A 453 -8.39 -0.38 -20.14
CA LEU A 453 -8.26 0.40 -21.36
C LEU A 453 -9.40 1.42 -21.52
N PRO A 454 -9.27 2.42 -22.41
CA PRO A 454 -10.24 3.50 -22.51
C PRO A 454 -11.66 3.04 -22.89
N ASP A 455 -11.78 1.90 -23.56
CA ASP A 455 -13.05 1.31 -24.03
C ASP A 455 -13.64 0.27 -23.03
N GLY A 456 -13.15 0.26 -21.79
CA GLY A 456 -13.63 -0.63 -20.75
C GLY A 456 -13.00 -2.02 -20.76
N GLN A 457 -12.17 -2.36 -21.75
CA GLN A 457 -11.48 -3.65 -21.76
C GLN A 457 -10.48 -3.76 -20.60
N VAL A 458 -10.56 -4.87 -19.88
CA VAL A 458 -9.62 -5.24 -18.82
C VAL A 458 -8.63 -6.25 -19.36
N HIS A 459 -7.34 -5.94 -19.21
CA HIS A 459 -6.22 -6.77 -19.64
C HIS A 459 -5.38 -7.18 -18.43
N ALA A 460 -4.82 -8.38 -18.46
CA ALA A 460 -3.90 -8.83 -17.42
C ALA A 460 -2.63 -7.98 -17.38
N CYS A 461 -2.16 -7.53 -18.55
CA CYS A 461 -1.03 -6.61 -18.70
C CYS A 461 -1.15 -5.79 -19.99
N ARG A 462 -0.98 -4.48 -19.91
CA ARG A 462 -1.04 -3.59 -21.09
C ARG A 462 0.03 -3.85 -22.17
N LYS A 463 1.08 -4.60 -21.85
CA LYS A 463 2.27 -4.73 -22.71
C LYS A 463 2.11 -5.76 -23.82
N PHE A 464 1.05 -6.55 -23.86
CA PHE A 464 0.80 -7.54 -24.90
C PHE A 464 -0.70 -7.88 -24.94
N PRO A 465 -1.21 -8.51 -26.02
CA PRO A 465 -2.62 -8.88 -26.12
C PRO A 465 -3.02 -9.84 -25.00
N SER A 466 -3.71 -9.32 -23.98
CA SER A 466 -4.01 -10.09 -22.76
C SER A 466 -5.38 -9.80 -22.18
N LEU A 467 -6.39 -9.69 -23.05
CA LEU A 467 -7.78 -9.43 -22.69
C LEU A 467 -8.30 -10.51 -21.71
N ILE A 468 -8.88 -10.08 -20.59
CA ILE A 468 -9.52 -10.94 -19.59
C ILE A 468 -10.99 -10.61 -19.35
N GLY A 469 -11.47 -9.45 -19.83
CA GLY A 469 -12.89 -9.09 -19.77
C GLY A 469 -13.15 -7.65 -20.17
N ASN A 470 -14.38 -7.18 -19.97
CA ASN A 470 -14.77 -5.78 -20.13
C ASN A 470 -15.69 -5.37 -18.97
N ILE A 471 -15.41 -4.20 -18.36
CA ILE A 471 -16.16 -3.68 -17.20
C ILE A 471 -17.63 -3.37 -17.49
N HIS A 472 -18.00 -3.25 -18.78
CA HIS A 472 -19.39 -3.07 -19.20
C HIS A 472 -20.20 -4.37 -19.15
N ASP A 473 -19.53 -5.51 -19.29
CA ASP A 473 -20.19 -6.82 -19.38
C ASP A 473 -20.25 -7.53 -18.02
N ARG A 474 -19.20 -7.37 -17.21
CA ARG A 474 -19.02 -8.05 -15.92
C ARG A 474 -18.33 -7.12 -14.91
N GLY A 475 -18.62 -7.32 -13.62
CA GLY A 475 -17.95 -6.57 -12.56
C GLY A 475 -16.45 -6.92 -12.48
N LEU A 476 -15.64 -5.98 -12.00
CA LEU A 476 -14.19 -6.18 -11.86
C LEU A 476 -13.82 -7.45 -11.05
N ALA A 477 -14.58 -7.77 -10.00
CA ALA A 477 -14.37 -8.98 -9.21
C ALA A 477 -14.58 -10.26 -10.03
N ASP A 478 -15.62 -10.33 -10.85
CA ASP A 478 -15.92 -11.48 -11.71
C ASP A 478 -14.86 -11.64 -12.80
N ILE A 479 -14.38 -10.53 -13.36
CA ILE A 479 -13.27 -10.52 -14.33
C ILE A 479 -12.00 -11.03 -13.66
N TYR A 480 -11.72 -10.58 -12.43
CA TYR A 480 -10.57 -11.03 -11.67
C TYR A 480 -10.66 -12.53 -11.34
N ASP A 481 -11.79 -13.04 -10.86
CA ASP A 481 -11.90 -14.47 -10.52
C ASP A 481 -12.08 -15.40 -11.73
N SER A 482 -12.06 -14.84 -12.95
CA SER A 482 -12.31 -15.59 -14.17
C SER A 482 -11.19 -16.60 -14.50
N PRO A 483 -11.51 -17.69 -15.21
CA PRO A 483 -10.51 -18.62 -15.71
C PRO A 483 -9.48 -17.95 -16.62
N GLU A 484 -9.88 -16.93 -17.38
CA GLU A 484 -8.97 -16.16 -18.24
C GLU A 484 -7.91 -15.42 -17.42
N ALA A 485 -8.31 -14.75 -16.34
CA ALA A 485 -7.39 -14.08 -15.42
C ALA A 485 -6.48 -15.07 -14.67
N ALA A 486 -7.05 -16.21 -14.22
CA ALA A 486 -6.30 -17.25 -13.50
C ALA A 486 -5.10 -17.78 -14.29
N ARG A 487 -5.19 -17.91 -15.62
CA ARG A 487 -4.09 -18.37 -16.48
C ARG A 487 -2.83 -17.50 -16.38
N TYR A 488 -2.99 -16.17 -16.27
CA TYR A 488 -1.85 -15.26 -16.14
C TYR A 488 -1.17 -15.36 -14.77
N ARG A 489 -1.91 -15.71 -13.71
CA ARG A 489 -1.37 -15.93 -12.37
C ARG A 489 -0.51 -17.19 -12.27
N LEU A 490 -0.84 -18.21 -13.05
CA LEU A 490 -0.06 -19.45 -13.13
C LEU A 490 1.31 -19.20 -13.79
N GLY A 491 1.38 -18.32 -14.79
CA GLY A 491 2.61 -18.05 -15.54
C GLY A 491 3.15 -19.29 -16.27
N PRO A 492 4.42 -19.29 -16.70
CA PRO A 492 4.95 -20.36 -17.52
C PRO A 492 5.18 -21.68 -16.76
N ASP A 493 4.80 -22.79 -17.39
CA ASP A 493 4.99 -24.15 -16.84
C ASP A 493 6.45 -24.53 -16.70
N SER A 494 7.29 -24.12 -17.65
CA SER A 494 8.74 -24.32 -17.58
C SER A 494 9.41 -23.67 -16.37
N CYS A 495 8.75 -22.73 -15.69
CA CYS A 495 9.25 -22.10 -14.47
C CYS A 495 8.85 -22.83 -13.17
N ARG A 496 7.99 -23.88 -13.21
CA ARG A 496 7.37 -24.48 -12.00
C ARG A 496 8.37 -24.96 -10.95
N GLY A 497 9.42 -25.65 -11.37
CA GLY A 497 10.49 -26.16 -10.48
C GLY A 497 11.58 -25.13 -10.15
N CYS A 498 11.41 -23.86 -10.46
CA CYS A 498 12.45 -22.84 -10.26
C CYS A 498 12.46 -22.32 -8.82
N ARG A 499 13.61 -22.35 -8.14
CA ARG A 499 13.79 -21.87 -6.76
C ARG A 499 13.39 -20.40 -6.52
N ILE A 500 13.49 -19.54 -7.53
CA ILE A 500 13.13 -18.12 -7.44
C ILE A 500 11.74 -17.80 -8.01
N ARG A 501 10.90 -18.80 -8.27
CA ARG A 501 9.59 -18.62 -8.95
C ARG A 501 8.68 -17.60 -8.25
N HIS A 502 8.74 -17.54 -6.91
CA HIS A 502 7.92 -16.64 -6.10
C HIS A 502 8.20 -15.15 -6.35
N VAL A 503 9.39 -14.79 -6.84
CA VAL A 503 9.79 -13.41 -7.20
C VAL A 503 10.15 -13.25 -8.69
N CYS A 504 10.11 -14.32 -9.47
CA CYS A 504 10.43 -14.31 -10.90
C CYS A 504 9.64 -15.37 -11.66
N GLY A 505 9.05 -15.00 -12.80
CA GLY A 505 8.47 -15.96 -13.74
C GLY A 505 8.77 -15.58 -15.19
N GLY A 506 9.76 -14.69 -15.40
CA GLY A 506 9.91 -13.96 -16.65
C GLY A 506 8.88 -12.85 -16.85
N CYS A 507 8.99 -12.14 -17.97
CA CYS A 507 7.98 -11.19 -18.41
C CYS A 507 7.13 -11.84 -19.51
N LEU A 508 5.84 -12.08 -19.22
CA LEU A 508 4.91 -12.68 -20.18
C LEU A 508 4.86 -11.91 -21.51
N ALA A 509 4.92 -10.58 -21.44
CA ALA A 509 4.95 -9.74 -22.64
C ALA A 509 6.21 -9.92 -23.49
N VAL A 510 7.36 -10.23 -22.88
CA VAL A 510 8.61 -10.47 -23.62
C VAL A 510 8.60 -11.87 -24.24
N ILE A 511 8.05 -12.87 -23.53
CA ILE A 511 7.85 -14.22 -24.07
C ILE A 511 6.95 -14.17 -25.30
N ASP A 512 5.78 -13.54 -25.18
CA ASP A 512 4.82 -13.36 -26.27
C ASP A 512 5.44 -12.57 -27.44
N SER A 513 6.14 -11.47 -27.14
CA SER A 513 6.85 -10.68 -28.17
C SER A 513 7.86 -11.50 -28.96
N ALA A 514 8.51 -12.48 -28.33
CA ALA A 514 9.48 -13.36 -28.99
C ALA A 514 8.82 -14.48 -29.83
N GLY A 515 7.49 -14.52 -29.90
CA GLY A 515 6.72 -15.56 -30.60
C GLY A 515 6.68 -16.89 -29.86
N LEU A 516 6.95 -16.88 -28.55
CA LEU A 516 6.92 -18.04 -27.67
C LEU A 516 5.58 -18.13 -26.93
N ASP A 517 5.22 -19.33 -26.45
CA ASP A 517 4.01 -19.53 -25.66
C ASP A 517 4.24 -19.09 -24.21
N TRP A 518 3.69 -17.94 -23.82
CA TRP A 518 3.82 -17.40 -22.46
C TRP A 518 3.26 -18.29 -21.35
N THR A 519 2.47 -19.32 -21.67
CA THR A 519 1.99 -20.31 -20.69
C THR A 519 2.95 -21.49 -20.51
N GLN A 520 3.84 -21.74 -21.48
CA GLN A 520 4.74 -22.90 -21.47
C GLN A 520 6.20 -22.48 -21.35
N ASP A 521 6.63 -21.55 -22.19
CA ASP A 521 8.03 -21.22 -22.44
C ASP A 521 8.59 -20.22 -21.42
N ARG A 522 9.90 -20.31 -21.20
CA ARG A 522 10.60 -19.32 -20.37
C ARG A 522 10.82 -18.04 -21.14
N ASP A 523 11.04 -16.99 -20.36
CA ASP A 523 11.62 -15.76 -20.87
C ASP A 523 12.89 -16.04 -21.69
N PRO A 524 12.99 -15.57 -22.95
CA PRO A 524 14.14 -15.86 -23.81
C PRO A 524 15.45 -15.26 -23.28
N CYS A 525 15.36 -14.25 -22.41
CA CYS A 525 16.51 -13.66 -21.73
C CYS A 525 16.83 -14.37 -20.40
N CYS A 526 16.09 -15.42 -20.03
CA CYS A 526 16.34 -16.17 -18.81
C CYS A 526 17.64 -16.97 -18.94
N PHE A 527 18.53 -16.80 -17.96
CA PHE A 527 19.82 -17.49 -17.90
C PHE A 527 19.98 -18.36 -16.64
N ILE A 528 18.87 -18.76 -16.01
CA ILE A 528 18.86 -19.74 -14.93
C ILE A 528 18.83 -21.17 -15.48
N ASP A 529 19.74 -21.99 -15.01
CA ASP A 529 19.75 -23.42 -15.29
C ASP A 529 18.85 -24.11 -14.26
N VAL A 530 17.76 -24.72 -14.73
CA VAL A 530 16.81 -25.41 -13.85
C VAL A 530 17.13 -26.88 -13.88
N GLY A 531 17.53 -27.42 -12.73
CA GLY A 531 17.98 -28.81 -12.58
C GLY A 531 19.49 -29.00 -12.48
N ALA A 532 20.29 -27.93 -12.54
CA ALA A 532 21.68 -27.97 -12.09
C ALA A 532 21.70 -27.75 -10.56
N GLU A 533 22.22 -28.72 -9.82
CA GLU A 533 22.59 -28.54 -8.42
C GLU A 533 23.76 -27.54 -8.38
N ASP A 534 23.47 -26.29 -8.04
CA ASP A 534 24.46 -25.27 -7.66
C ASP A 534 24.35 -24.95 -6.17
#